data_AF-A0A9R0R935-F1
#
_entry.id   AF-A0A9R0R935-F1
#
_cell.length_a   1.000
_cell.length_b   1.000
_cell.length_c   1.000
_cell.angle_alpha   90.00
_cell.angle_beta   90.00
_cell.angle_gamma   90.00
#
_symmetry.space_group_name_H-M   'P 1'
#
loop_
_entity.id
_entity.type
_entity.pdbx_description
1 polymer ?
#
loop_
_entity_poly.entity_id
_entity_poly.type
_entity_poly.pdbx_seq_one_letter_code
_entity_poly.pdbx_strand_id
1 'polypeptide(L)'
;MGMKRCVVVPSILLMLALLVAGDEVGAILLPSQAKDEAAMAMAAPKRPWKCCDRALCTRSLPPICTCMDELFECPSTCKACGPSIDGLSRHVCQDQHVGDPGPICRPWECCDLPSCTRSYPPTCRCMDEVDKCAPTCKSCLPSRSRPSRRVCIDSYFGPFPPACTPKVVAAGGN
;
A
#
# COMPACT_ATOMS: atom_id res chain seq x y z
N MET A 1 -14.39 -85.24 28.18
CA MET A 1 -13.26 -85.47 29.11
C MET A 1 -12.12 -84.50 28.79
N GLY A 2 -11.27 -84.14 29.76
CA GLY A 2 -9.86 -83.83 29.47
C GLY A 2 -9.09 -85.12 29.18
N MET A 3 -7.78 -85.14 28.88
CA MET A 3 -6.73 -84.10 28.90
C MET A 3 -5.85 -84.33 27.63
N LYS A 4 -4.73 -83.65 27.34
CA LYS A 4 -3.49 -83.46 28.12
C LYS A 4 -2.69 -82.26 27.57
N ARG A 5 -1.83 -81.67 28.41
CA ARG A 5 -0.81 -80.67 28.03
C ARG A 5 0.58 -81.16 28.47
N CYS A 6 1.57 -81.02 27.60
CA CYS A 6 3.01 -81.01 27.92
C CYS A 6 3.57 -79.88 27.02
N VAL A 7 3.89 -78.66 27.48
CA VAL A 7 4.77 -78.24 28.60
C VAL A 7 6.24 -78.54 28.34
N VAL A 8 6.87 -77.64 27.56
CA VAL A 8 8.17 -77.05 27.87
C VAL A 8 7.98 -75.53 27.69
N VAL A 9 8.58 -74.72 28.57
CA VAL A 9 8.46 -73.24 28.57
C VAL A 9 9.88 -72.62 28.64
N PRO A 10 10.09 -71.30 28.51
CA PRO A 10 10.86 -70.69 27.44
C PRO A 10 12.25 -70.19 27.92
N SER A 11 12.74 -69.06 27.38
CA SER A 11 13.70 -68.12 28.04
C SER A 11 15.19 -68.54 28.10
N ILE A 12 16.23 -67.68 27.95
CA ILE A 12 16.39 -66.26 27.53
C ILE A 12 17.70 -66.17 26.67
N LEU A 13 18.00 -64.98 26.10
CA LEU A 13 19.29 -64.44 25.61
C LEU A 13 19.68 -64.67 24.13
N LEU A 14 19.40 -63.66 23.31
CA LEU A 14 20.48 -62.74 22.90
C LEU A 14 20.00 -61.29 23.12
N MET A 15 20.93 -60.33 23.30
CA MET A 15 20.68 -59.05 24.00
C MET A 15 20.71 -57.79 23.09
N LEU A 16 20.37 -56.65 23.69
CA LEU A 16 20.07 -55.35 23.05
C LEU A 16 21.25 -54.35 23.00
N ALA A 17 21.02 -53.23 22.28
CA ALA A 17 21.74 -51.93 22.30
C ALA A 17 23.09 -51.87 21.54
N LEU A 18 23.57 -50.73 21.02
CA LEU A 18 23.25 -49.28 21.13
C LEU A 18 23.04 -48.65 19.70
N LEU A 19 22.25 -47.58 19.42
CA LEU A 19 22.26 -46.16 19.88
C LEU A 19 23.56 -45.40 19.48
N VAL A 20 23.58 -44.17 18.92
CA VAL A 20 22.63 -43.03 18.70
C VAL A 20 22.88 -42.50 17.24
N ALA A 21 22.18 -41.63 16.51
CA ALA A 21 21.13 -40.60 16.70
C ALA A 21 20.14 -40.59 15.47
N GLY A 22 19.50 -39.53 14.94
CA GLY A 22 19.41 -38.06 15.19
C GLY A 22 19.09 -37.27 13.90
N ASP A 23 18.32 -36.17 14.01
CA ASP A 23 18.04 -35.07 13.04
C ASP A 23 17.26 -35.28 11.70
N GLU A 24 16.17 -34.50 11.61
CA GLU A 24 15.65 -33.66 10.51
C GLU A 24 15.01 -34.16 9.19
N VAL A 25 13.77 -33.69 9.00
CA VAL A 25 13.12 -33.14 7.78
C VAL A 25 13.23 -33.94 6.48
N GLY A 26 12.15 -34.68 6.16
CA GLY A 26 11.98 -35.40 4.88
C GLY A 26 10.53 -35.51 4.38
N ALA A 27 9.61 -34.64 4.83
CA ALA A 27 8.21 -34.68 4.39
C ALA A 27 8.07 -34.18 2.93
N ILE A 28 8.05 -35.10 1.97
CA ILE A 28 7.86 -34.80 0.54
C ILE A 28 6.39 -34.38 0.31
N LEU A 29 6.12 -33.09 0.53
CA LEU A 29 4.87 -32.46 0.14
C LEU A 29 4.75 -32.48 -1.39
N LEU A 30 3.71 -33.13 -1.91
CA LEU A 30 3.42 -33.09 -3.35
C LEU A 30 3.06 -31.64 -3.75
N PRO A 31 3.62 -31.08 -4.85
CA PRO A 31 3.34 -29.70 -5.27
C PRO A 31 1.88 -29.38 -5.66
N SER A 32 0.96 -30.35 -5.55
CA SER A 32 -0.41 -30.29 -6.07
C SER A 32 -1.41 -29.55 -5.18
N GLN A 33 -1.07 -29.12 -3.97
CA GLN A 33 -1.96 -28.34 -3.09
C GLN A 33 -1.57 -26.85 -2.97
N ALA A 34 -0.41 -26.44 -3.49
CA ALA A 34 0.07 -25.05 -3.41
C ALA A 34 -0.59 -24.06 -4.40
N LYS A 35 -1.73 -24.43 -5.02
CA LYS A 35 -2.46 -23.58 -5.98
C LYS A 35 -3.65 -22.84 -5.40
N ASP A 36 -4.30 -23.40 -4.38
CA ASP A 36 -5.61 -22.91 -3.94
C ASP A 36 -5.52 -21.93 -2.75
N GLU A 37 -4.43 -21.95 -1.98
CA GLU A 37 -4.19 -20.95 -0.92
C GLU A 37 -3.92 -19.54 -1.51
N ALA A 38 -3.37 -19.46 -2.72
CA ALA A 38 -3.26 -18.19 -3.46
C ALA A 38 -4.61 -17.65 -3.96
N ALA A 39 -5.67 -18.48 -3.97
CA ALA A 39 -7.02 -18.08 -4.38
C ALA A 39 -7.85 -17.45 -3.25
N MET A 40 -7.38 -17.50 -1.99
CA MET A 40 -7.95 -16.70 -0.89
C MET A 40 -7.40 -15.26 -0.84
N ALA A 41 -7.17 -14.67 -2.03
CA ALA A 41 -7.22 -13.23 -2.21
C ALA A 41 -8.67 -12.74 -2.00
N MET A 42 -9.10 -12.69 -0.73
CA MET A 42 -10.34 -12.07 -0.27
C MET A 42 -10.51 -10.74 -1.01
N ALA A 43 -11.55 -10.64 -1.86
CA ALA A 43 -11.66 -9.55 -2.83
C ALA A 43 -11.64 -8.19 -2.11
N ALA A 44 -10.48 -7.53 -2.15
CA ALA A 44 -10.16 -6.43 -1.25
C ALA A 44 -11.25 -5.35 -1.32
N PRO A 45 -11.80 -4.91 -0.18
CA PRO A 45 -13.05 -4.15 -0.12
C PRO A 45 -12.94 -2.91 -1.02
N LYS A 46 -13.72 -2.91 -2.11
CA LYS A 46 -13.53 -2.00 -3.24
C LYS A 46 -13.48 -0.55 -2.76
N ARG A 47 -12.32 0.09 -2.94
CA ARG A 47 -12.02 1.40 -2.38
C ARG A 47 -13.00 2.48 -2.91
N PRO A 48 -13.43 3.46 -2.07
CA PRO A 48 -14.42 4.46 -2.47
C PRO A 48 -13.92 5.46 -3.52
N TRP A 49 -12.60 5.52 -3.75
CA TRP A 49 -11.92 6.39 -4.71
C TRP A 49 -10.88 5.62 -5.53
N LYS A 50 -10.60 6.12 -6.75
CA LYS A 50 -9.62 5.52 -7.66
C LYS A 50 -8.19 5.84 -7.23
N CYS A 51 -7.92 7.12 -6.98
CA CYS A 51 -6.69 7.71 -6.46
C CYS A 51 -7.04 8.67 -5.31
N CYS A 52 -6.07 9.11 -4.52
CA CYS A 52 -6.28 10.14 -3.49
C CYS A 52 -4.99 10.97 -3.26
N ASP A 53 -5.08 12.29 -3.33
CA ASP A 53 -3.95 13.19 -3.06
C ASP A 53 -3.70 13.41 -1.57
N ARG A 54 -4.75 13.52 -0.76
CA ARG A 54 -4.76 13.80 0.68
C ARG A 54 -5.30 12.60 1.47
N ALA A 55 -4.64 11.45 1.35
CA ALA A 55 -5.01 10.26 2.13
C ALA A 55 -4.56 10.41 3.60
N LEU A 56 -5.51 10.39 4.54
CA LEU A 56 -5.23 10.29 5.97
C LEU A 56 -5.40 8.84 6.41
N CYS A 57 -4.31 8.21 6.86
CA CYS A 57 -4.28 6.79 7.23
C CYS A 57 -3.73 6.54 8.64
N THR A 58 -4.29 5.54 9.34
CA THR A 58 -3.70 5.01 10.58
C THR A 58 -2.37 4.30 10.31
N ARG A 59 -1.47 4.33 11.30
CA ARG A 59 -0.18 3.60 11.25
C ARG A 59 -0.36 2.13 11.70
N SER A 60 -1.28 1.42 11.06
CA SER A 60 -1.63 0.01 11.34
C SER A 60 -1.42 -0.87 10.10
N LEU A 61 -1.50 -2.20 10.29
CA LEU A 61 -1.46 -3.19 9.22
C LEU A 61 -2.70 -4.10 9.31
N PRO A 62 -3.66 -4.02 8.36
CA PRO A 62 -3.77 -3.02 7.29
C PRO A 62 -3.97 -1.59 7.85
N PRO A 63 -3.66 -0.55 7.06
CA PRO A 63 -4.01 0.82 7.42
C PRO A 63 -5.52 1.05 7.25
N ILE A 64 -6.05 2.00 8.02
CA ILE A 64 -7.42 2.49 7.94
C ILE A 64 -7.34 3.92 7.42
N CYS A 65 -7.93 4.19 6.26
CA CYS A 65 -7.70 5.40 5.48
C CYS A 65 -9.01 6.12 5.11
N THR A 66 -8.98 7.45 5.13
CA THR A 66 -10.02 8.34 4.60
C THR A 66 -9.40 9.33 3.63
N CYS A 67 -10.08 9.65 2.52
CA CYS A 67 -9.57 10.57 1.51
C CYS A 67 -10.13 11.99 1.69
N MET A 68 -9.24 12.95 1.97
CA MET A 68 -9.58 14.36 2.19
C MET A 68 -9.46 15.21 0.90
N ASP A 69 -9.64 14.59 -0.26
CA ASP A 69 -9.68 15.28 -1.54
C ASP A 69 -11.00 16.04 -1.68
N GLU A 70 -10.91 17.31 -2.07
CA GLU A 70 -12.05 18.21 -2.24
C GLU A 70 -12.77 17.94 -3.57
N LEU A 71 -14.04 17.55 -3.47
CA LEU A 71 -14.89 17.10 -4.57
C LEU A 71 -16.02 18.11 -4.82
N PHE A 72 -16.32 18.37 -6.09
CA PHE A 72 -17.53 19.14 -6.47
C PHE A 72 -18.78 18.27 -6.35
N GLU A 73 -18.73 17.06 -6.91
CA GLU A 73 -19.81 16.08 -6.96
C GLU A 73 -19.39 14.81 -6.20
N CYS A 74 -20.34 14.12 -5.56
CA CYS A 74 -20.05 12.88 -4.85
C CYS A 74 -19.83 11.72 -5.84
N PRO A 75 -18.66 11.05 -5.86
CA PRO A 75 -18.43 9.92 -6.75
C PRO A 75 -19.36 8.75 -6.42
N SER A 76 -19.92 8.06 -7.43
CA SER A 76 -20.80 6.90 -7.24
C SER A 76 -20.14 5.67 -6.59
N THR A 77 -18.83 5.72 -6.35
CA THR A 77 -18.08 4.74 -5.54
C THR A 77 -18.01 5.10 -4.05
N CYS A 78 -18.38 6.32 -3.68
CA CYS A 78 -18.52 6.78 -2.29
C CYS A 78 -19.99 6.64 -1.83
N LYS A 79 -20.23 6.17 -0.61
CA LYS A 79 -21.59 6.01 -0.06
C LYS A 79 -22.08 7.27 0.65
N ALA A 80 -21.17 7.97 1.33
CA ALA A 80 -21.47 9.18 2.07
C ALA A 80 -20.46 10.29 1.74
N CYS A 81 -20.96 11.41 1.20
CA CYS A 81 -20.19 12.64 1.09
C CYS A 81 -20.74 13.67 2.08
N GLY A 82 -19.84 14.41 2.72
CA GLY A 82 -20.18 15.51 3.63
C GLY A 82 -19.36 16.77 3.32
N PRO A 83 -19.64 17.91 3.98
CA PRO A 83 -18.95 19.17 3.70
C PRO A 83 -17.45 19.10 4.01
N SER A 84 -16.65 19.78 3.20
CA SER A 84 -15.23 20.00 3.49
C SER A 84 -15.06 21.07 4.59
N ILE A 85 -13.96 20.98 5.35
CA ILE A 85 -13.66 21.95 6.41
C ILE A 85 -13.36 23.34 5.82
N ASP A 86 -12.73 23.37 4.63
CA ASP A 86 -12.21 24.58 4.00
C ASP A 86 -13.18 25.25 3.00
N GLY A 87 -14.43 24.79 2.87
CA GLY A 87 -15.34 25.34 1.85
C GLY A 87 -16.82 25.00 2.00
N LEU A 88 -17.66 26.03 2.13
CA LEU A 88 -19.13 25.99 2.24
C LEU A 88 -19.88 25.29 1.08
N SER A 89 -19.19 24.94 0.00
CA SER A 89 -19.78 24.38 -1.24
C SER A 89 -18.99 23.19 -1.81
N ARG A 90 -18.07 22.60 -1.05
CA ARG A 90 -17.33 21.41 -1.48
C ARG A 90 -17.50 20.24 -0.52
N HIS A 91 -17.35 19.06 -1.09
CA HIS A 91 -17.57 17.79 -0.42
C HIS A 91 -16.26 17.04 -0.23
N VAL A 92 -16.23 16.16 0.77
CA VAL A 92 -15.22 15.10 0.93
C VAL A 92 -15.94 13.76 1.02
N CYS A 93 -15.30 12.69 0.54
CA CYS A 93 -15.81 11.34 0.71
C CYS A 93 -15.56 10.88 2.15
N GLN A 94 -16.62 10.59 2.90
CA GLN A 94 -16.56 10.21 4.31
C GLN A 94 -16.41 8.69 4.51
N ASP A 95 -16.53 7.89 3.44
CA ASP A 95 -16.29 6.45 3.49
C ASP A 95 -14.84 6.15 3.95
N GLN A 96 -14.73 5.34 5.00
CA GLN A 96 -13.46 4.83 5.48
C GLN A 96 -13.09 3.52 4.75
N HIS A 97 -11.87 3.44 4.21
CA HIS A 97 -11.30 2.24 3.59
C HIS A 97 -10.36 1.52 4.56
N VAL A 98 -10.34 0.18 4.52
CA VAL A 98 -9.37 -0.64 5.23
C VAL A 98 -8.51 -1.34 4.18
N GLY A 99 -7.23 -0.98 4.11
CA GLY A 99 -6.33 -1.34 3.01
C GLY A 99 -5.63 -0.14 2.39
N ASP A 100 -4.90 -0.39 1.31
CA ASP A 100 -4.07 0.60 0.61
C ASP A 100 -4.90 1.81 0.09
N PRO A 101 -4.50 3.06 0.38
CA PRO A 101 -5.23 4.25 -0.05
C PRO A 101 -5.18 4.50 -1.57
N GLY A 102 -4.27 3.84 -2.29
CA GLY A 102 -4.10 3.97 -3.73
C GLY A 102 -3.00 4.95 -4.15
N PRO A 103 -2.81 5.08 -5.47
CA PRO A 103 -1.93 6.12 -6.01
C PRO A 103 -2.50 7.51 -5.73
N ILE A 104 -1.63 8.51 -5.75
CA ILE A 104 -2.00 9.93 -5.83
C ILE A 104 -2.76 10.23 -7.13
N CYS A 105 -3.48 11.36 -7.16
CA CYS A 105 -4.18 11.82 -8.37
C CYS A 105 -3.33 12.82 -9.18
N ARG A 106 -2.55 13.66 -8.48
CA ARG A 106 -1.66 14.66 -9.07
C ARG A 106 -0.48 14.05 -9.85
N PRO A 107 0.09 14.74 -10.85
CA PRO A 107 1.19 14.23 -11.69
C PRO A 107 2.60 14.31 -11.06
N TRP A 108 2.74 14.69 -9.79
CA TRP A 108 4.02 14.76 -9.06
C TRP A 108 3.84 14.38 -7.58
N GLU A 109 4.66 13.50 -7.02
CA GLU A 109 4.60 13.13 -5.59
C GLU A 109 4.70 14.35 -4.67
N CYS A 110 5.61 15.26 -5.01
CA CYS A 110 5.88 16.53 -4.35
C CYS A 110 6.33 17.56 -5.41
N CYS A 111 6.48 18.83 -5.01
CA CYS A 111 7.02 19.89 -5.86
C CYS A 111 7.64 21.02 -5.04
N ASP A 112 8.91 21.38 -5.30
CA ASP A 112 9.59 22.53 -4.68
C ASP A 112 9.41 23.84 -5.46
N LEU A 113 9.19 23.77 -6.78
CA LEU A 113 8.93 24.92 -7.67
C LEU A 113 7.51 24.90 -8.30
N PRO A 114 6.43 24.95 -7.49
CA PRO A 114 5.06 25.00 -8.01
C PRO A 114 4.70 26.40 -8.53
N SER A 115 4.13 26.45 -9.75
CA SER A 115 3.51 27.64 -10.34
C SER A 115 2.00 27.43 -10.41
N CYS A 116 1.23 28.21 -9.65
CA CYS A 116 -0.19 27.97 -9.42
C CYS A 116 -1.06 29.23 -9.64
N THR A 117 -2.33 29.03 -10.02
CA THR A 117 -3.34 30.09 -10.02
C THR A 117 -3.73 30.53 -8.60
N ARG A 118 -4.40 31.68 -8.48
CA ARG A 118 -4.97 32.19 -7.22
C ARG A 118 -6.38 31.64 -6.89
N SER A 119 -6.83 30.59 -7.57
CA SER A 119 -8.11 29.94 -7.27
C SER A 119 -7.96 28.96 -6.10
N TYR A 120 -9.07 28.61 -5.44
CA TYR A 120 -9.09 27.54 -4.45
C TYR A 120 -10.10 26.43 -4.83
N PRO A 121 -9.64 25.21 -5.17
CA PRO A 121 -8.23 24.82 -5.35
C PRO A 121 -7.58 25.49 -6.57
N PRO A 122 -6.23 25.54 -6.62
CA PRO A 122 -5.48 26.07 -7.75
C PRO A 122 -5.48 25.11 -8.97
N THR A 123 -5.17 25.68 -10.14
CA THR A 123 -4.48 24.95 -11.21
C THR A 123 -2.98 25.18 -11.03
N CYS A 124 -2.21 24.13 -10.80
CA CYS A 124 -0.76 24.16 -10.64
C CYS A 124 -0.03 23.50 -11.82
N ARG A 125 1.25 23.86 -11.96
CA ARG A 125 2.31 23.16 -12.71
C ARG A 125 3.53 23.05 -11.81
N CYS A 126 4.30 21.97 -11.93
CA CYS A 126 5.60 21.86 -11.26
C CYS A 126 6.73 22.10 -12.26
N MET A 127 7.75 22.86 -11.86
CA MET A 127 8.93 23.17 -12.68
C MET A 127 10.18 22.37 -12.26
N ASP A 128 10.03 21.39 -11.37
CA ASP A 128 11.13 20.60 -10.83
C ASP A 128 11.81 19.73 -11.90
N GLU A 129 13.15 19.77 -11.92
CA GLU A 129 13.99 18.94 -12.77
C GLU A 129 14.34 17.62 -12.06
N VAL A 130 13.49 16.60 -12.23
CA VAL A 130 13.59 15.27 -11.58
C VAL A 130 14.33 14.24 -12.45
N ASP A 131 14.91 13.19 -11.86
CA ASP A 131 15.53 12.11 -12.66
C ASP A 131 14.48 11.28 -13.43
N LYS A 132 13.28 11.12 -12.86
CA LYS A 132 12.13 10.44 -13.46
C LYS A 132 10.83 11.09 -12.98
N CYS A 133 9.86 11.29 -13.88
CA CYS A 133 8.53 11.77 -13.50
C CYS A 133 7.74 10.69 -12.73
N ALA A 134 6.76 11.12 -11.91
CA ALA A 134 5.81 10.22 -11.27
C ALA A 134 4.96 9.47 -12.33
N PRO A 135 4.46 8.25 -12.05
CA PRO A 135 3.69 7.45 -13.01
C PRO A 135 2.34 8.07 -13.39
N THR A 136 1.87 9.06 -12.64
CA THR A 136 0.68 9.88 -12.90
C THR A 136 0.91 11.02 -13.89
N CYS A 137 2.17 11.36 -14.19
CA CYS A 137 2.52 12.36 -15.20
C CYS A 137 2.30 11.82 -16.62
N LYS A 138 1.48 12.51 -17.42
CA LYS A 138 1.22 12.17 -18.83
C LYS A 138 2.32 12.68 -19.74
N SER A 139 2.85 13.87 -19.47
CA SER A 139 3.76 14.61 -20.37
C SER A 139 5.14 14.81 -19.74
N CYS A 140 5.96 13.75 -19.73
CA CYS A 140 7.31 13.75 -19.16
C CYS A 140 8.38 14.05 -20.22
N LEU A 141 8.88 15.29 -20.28
CA LEU A 141 9.86 15.75 -21.30
C LEU A 141 11.27 15.86 -20.71
N PRO A 142 12.35 15.80 -21.53
CA PRO A 142 13.70 16.13 -21.07
C PRO A 142 13.80 17.62 -20.71
N SER A 143 14.60 17.94 -19.70
CA SER A 143 14.93 19.32 -19.33
C SER A 143 15.82 19.97 -20.39
N ARG A 144 15.61 21.28 -20.63
CA ARG A 144 16.45 22.11 -21.51
C ARG A 144 17.78 22.51 -20.85
N SER A 145 17.76 22.74 -19.54
CA SER A 145 18.92 23.14 -18.73
C SER A 145 19.81 21.96 -18.39
N ARG A 146 19.24 20.76 -18.21
CA ARG A 146 19.96 19.55 -17.78
C ARG A 146 19.43 18.33 -18.55
N PRO A 147 19.95 17.99 -19.74
CA PRO A 147 19.35 16.96 -20.62
C PRO A 147 19.19 15.55 -20.03
N SER A 148 19.88 15.22 -18.94
CA SER A 148 19.69 13.98 -18.18
C SER A 148 18.45 13.98 -17.28
N ARG A 149 17.90 15.16 -16.95
CA ARG A 149 16.71 15.36 -16.12
C ARG A 149 15.44 15.46 -16.94
N ARG A 150 14.31 15.29 -16.26
CA ARG A 150 12.95 15.35 -16.78
C ARG A 150 12.15 16.45 -16.09
N VAL A 151 11.20 17.02 -16.83
CA VAL A 151 10.18 17.95 -16.32
C VAL A 151 8.82 17.42 -16.74
N CYS A 152 7.88 17.36 -15.79
CA CYS A 152 6.50 16.99 -16.07
C CYS A 152 5.67 18.24 -16.39
N ILE A 153 5.31 18.44 -17.66
CA ILE A 153 4.66 19.67 -18.13
C ILE A 153 3.13 19.70 -17.95
N ASP A 154 2.56 18.66 -17.32
CA ASP A 154 1.13 18.57 -17.03
C ASP A 154 0.64 19.77 -16.20
N SER A 155 -0.63 20.13 -16.37
CA SER A 155 -1.33 21.10 -15.53
C SER A 155 -2.37 20.35 -14.69
N TYR A 156 -2.38 20.58 -13.39
CA TYR A 156 -3.24 19.86 -12.45
C TYR A 156 -4.14 20.80 -11.68
N PHE A 157 -5.45 20.56 -11.72
CA PHE A 157 -6.43 21.26 -10.89
C PHE A 157 -6.69 20.43 -9.64
N GLY A 158 -6.36 20.96 -8.46
CA GLY A 158 -6.37 20.21 -7.22
C GLY A 158 -5.58 20.89 -6.10
N PRO A 159 -5.36 20.22 -4.96
CA PRO A 159 -4.65 20.82 -3.83
C PRO A 159 -3.22 21.24 -4.20
N PHE A 160 -2.68 22.22 -3.47
CA PHE A 160 -1.25 22.55 -3.56
C PHE A 160 -0.41 21.29 -3.27
N PRO A 161 0.61 20.97 -4.10
CA PRO A 161 1.48 19.83 -3.87
C PRO A 161 2.31 20.03 -2.59
N PRO A 162 2.67 18.96 -1.86
CA PRO A 162 3.62 19.05 -0.77
C PRO A 162 5.01 19.41 -1.32
N ALA A 163 5.82 20.13 -0.55
CA ALA A 163 7.22 20.36 -0.89
C ALA A 163 8.00 19.03 -0.87
N CYS A 164 8.99 18.88 -1.76
CA CYS A 164 9.92 17.76 -1.73
C CYS A 164 10.97 17.95 -0.64
N THR A 165 11.50 19.17 -0.54
CA THR A 165 12.47 19.55 0.49
C THR A 165 11.72 20.08 1.72
N PRO A 166 11.92 19.51 2.93
CA PRO A 166 11.34 20.09 4.14
C PRO A 166 11.96 21.47 4.37
N LYS A 167 11.13 22.51 4.35
CA LYS A 167 11.56 23.88 4.65
C LYS A 167 12.04 23.93 6.09
N VAL A 168 13.35 24.03 6.29
CA VAL A 168 13.95 24.26 7.60
C VAL A 168 13.44 25.61 8.10
N VAL A 169 12.48 25.58 9.01
CA VAL A 169 12.10 26.76 9.77
C VAL A 169 13.29 27.09 10.65
N ALA A 170 14.08 28.07 10.23
CA ALA A 170 15.11 28.64 11.07
C ALA A 170 14.42 29.18 12.33
N ALA A 171 14.68 28.54 13.48
CA ALA A 171 14.22 29.02 14.76
C ALA A 171 14.97 30.33 15.05
N GLY A 172 14.35 31.46 14.68
CA GLY A 172 14.84 32.79 15.01
C GLY A 172 14.89 32.92 16.53
N GLY A 173 16.09 32.89 17.09
CA GLY A 173 16.30 32.97 18.53
C GLY A 173 16.26 34.42 19.02
N ASN A 174 15.71 34.57 20.24
CA ASN A 174 15.58 35.79 21.04
C ASN A 174 14.59 36.84 20.49
#